data_AF-A0A1Q4AT42-F1
#
_entry.id   AF-A0A1Q4AT42-F1
#
_cell.length_a   1.000
_cell.length_b   1.000
_cell.length_c   1.000
_cell.angle_alpha   90.00
_cell.angle_beta   90.00
_cell.angle_gamma   90.00
#
_symmetry.space_group_name_H-M   'P 1'
#
loop_
_entity.id
_entity.type
_entity.pdbx_description
1 polymer ?
#
loop_
_entity_poly.entity_id
_entity_poly.type
_entity_poly.pdbx_seq_one_letter_code
_entity_poly.pdbx_strand_id
1 'polypeptide(L)'
;MQAPAIHDHVSSKLYAWYTLVSEWEPPGRGFTGICSECRSSALASTIDITVWPHDVIHLLVQSLRSAIADVEDSYREEFPWNAGSAAEVARAAVGLTLEGHADDIVNVLDECLTDKLQCYLTEQVERGMLELRRPAAS
;
A
#
# COMPACT_ATOMS: atom_id res chain seq x y z
N MET A 1 -6.42 13.19 26.37
CA MET A 1 -7.66 12.90 25.61
C MET A 1 -7.38 13.26 24.15
N GLN A 2 -6.66 12.39 23.42
CA GLN A 2 -6.19 12.62 22.03
C GLN A 2 -6.66 11.54 21.04
N ALA A 3 -7.33 10.50 21.53
CA ALA A 3 -7.76 9.36 20.71
C ALA A 3 -8.59 9.75 19.47
N PRO A 4 -9.52 10.74 19.51
CA PRO A 4 -10.29 11.12 18.33
C PRO A 4 -9.43 11.75 17.22
N ALA A 5 -8.47 12.62 17.57
CA ALA A 5 -7.63 13.29 16.56
C ALA A 5 -6.65 12.32 15.87
N ILE A 6 -6.09 11.37 16.64
CA ILE A 6 -5.25 10.30 16.10
C ILE A 6 -6.08 9.40 15.18
N HIS A 7 -7.28 9.02 15.63
CA HIS A 7 -8.21 8.23 14.85
C HIS A 7 -8.54 8.92 13.52
N ASP A 8 -8.90 10.21 13.54
CA ASP A 8 -9.25 10.97 12.34
C ASP A 8 -8.05 11.12 11.39
N HIS A 9 -6.85 11.35 11.93
CA HIS A 9 -5.64 11.45 11.14
C HIS A 9 -5.30 10.13 10.43
N VAL A 10 -5.27 9.01 11.16
CA VAL A 10 -5.00 7.68 10.59
C VAL A 10 -6.11 7.29 9.60
N SER A 11 -7.38 7.52 9.94
CA SER A 11 -8.51 7.26 9.05
C SER A 11 -8.41 8.07 7.76
N SER A 12 -8.01 9.35 7.82
CA SER A 12 -7.81 10.18 6.63
C SER A 12 -6.73 9.62 5.70
N LYS A 13 -5.61 9.13 6.25
CA LYS A 13 -4.55 8.48 5.47
C LYS A 13 -5.04 7.17 4.84
N LEU A 14 -5.81 6.37 5.59
CA LEU A 14 -6.41 5.13 5.09
C LEU A 14 -7.44 5.40 3.99
N TYR A 15 -8.31 6.39 4.12
CA TYR A 15 -9.25 6.77 3.07
C TYR A 15 -8.55 7.22 1.78
N ALA A 16 -7.49 8.00 1.89
CA ALA A 16 -6.69 8.38 0.73
C ALA A 16 -6.07 7.14 0.06
N TRP A 17 -5.62 6.17 0.86
CA TRP A 17 -5.13 4.89 0.36
C TRP A 17 -6.25 4.06 -0.29
N TYR A 18 -7.45 3.96 0.30
CA TYR A 18 -8.59 3.23 -0.27
C TYR A 18 -8.98 3.77 -1.64
N THR A 19 -9.08 5.10 -1.79
CA THR A 19 -9.33 5.76 -3.09
C THR A 19 -8.26 5.40 -4.11
N LEU A 20 -7.01 5.40 -3.68
CA LEU A 20 -5.89 5.08 -4.54
C LEU A 20 -5.91 3.61 -5.00
N VAL A 21 -6.31 2.67 -4.12
CA VAL A 21 -6.46 1.26 -4.47
C VAL A 21 -7.60 1.06 -5.47
N SER A 22 -8.73 1.74 -5.29
CA SER A 22 -9.89 1.60 -6.18
C SER A 22 -9.61 2.12 -7.59
N GLU A 23 -8.74 3.13 -7.72
CA GLU A 23 -8.29 3.70 -8.99
C GLU A 23 -7.13 2.94 -9.65
N TRP A 24 -6.51 1.98 -8.96
CA TRP A 24 -5.36 1.24 -9.48
C TRP A 24 -5.76 0.34 -10.66
N GLU A 25 -4.99 0.39 -11.75
CA GLU A 25 -5.20 -0.43 -12.95
C GLU A 25 -3.91 -1.14 -13.38
N PRO A 26 -3.95 -2.43 -13.76
CA PRO A 26 -2.79 -3.15 -14.28
C PRO A 26 -2.43 -2.73 -15.72
N PRO A 27 -1.16 -2.82 -16.15
CA PRO A 27 0.05 -2.99 -15.34
C PRO A 27 0.46 -1.62 -14.76
N GLY A 28 0.02 -1.31 -13.54
CA GLY A 28 0.34 -0.06 -12.84
C GLY A 28 0.07 1.24 -13.62
N ARG A 29 -0.89 1.26 -14.56
CA ARG A 29 -1.16 2.45 -15.38
C ARG A 29 -1.70 3.57 -14.50
N GLY A 30 -1.04 4.73 -14.52
CA GLY A 30 -1.39 5.89 -13.70
C GLY A 30 -0.52 6.06 -12.44
N PHE A 31 0.30 5.06 -12.09
CA PHE A 31 1.26 5.15 -10.98
C PHE A 31 2.65 5.51 -11.50
N THR A 32 3.22 6.58 -10.96
CA THR A 32 4.40 7.24 -11.53
C THR A 32 5.74 6.62 -11.14
N GLY A 33 5.78 5.50 -10.42
CA GLY A 33 7.07 4.86 -10.16
C GLY A 33 7.03 3.62 -9.32
N ILE A 34 7.55 2.54 -9.90
CA ILE A 34 8.20 1.46 -9.17
C ILE A 34 9.12 2.08 -8.11
N CYS A 35 8.87 1.78 -6.84
CA CYS A 35 9.71 2.29 -5.75
C CYS A 35 11.19 1.88 -5.95
N SER A 36 12.12 2.77 -5.61
CA SER A 36 13.57 2.56 -5.81
C SER A 36 14.12 1.36 -5.02
N GLU A 37 13.58 1.12 -3.82
CA GLU A 37 13.92 -0.05 -2.98
C GLU A 37 13.55 -1.36 -3.68
N CYS A 38 12.43 -1.40 -4.39
CA CYS A 38 11.96 -2.63 -5.00
C CYS A 38 12.59 -2.87 -6.36
N ARG A 39 12.93 -1.80 -7.11
CA ARG A 39 13.81 -1.89 -8.29
C ARG A 39 15.18 -2.47 -7.96
N SER A 40 15.68 -2.25 -6.74
CA SER A 40 16.98 -2.74 -6.29
C SER A 40 16.92 -4.08 -5.54
N SER A 41 15.71 -4.63 -5.32
CA SER A 41 15.53 -5.91 -4.66
C SER A 41 15.92 -7.08 -5.57
N ALA A 42 16.36 -8.20 -4.96
CA ALA A 42 16.64 -9.43 -5.72
C ALA A 42 15.42 -9.93 -6.50
N LEU A 43 14.21 -9.66 -5.99
CA LEU A 43 12.93 -10.01 -6.61
C LEU A 43 12.69 -9.28 -7.95
N ALA A 44 13.24 -8.08 -8.14
CA ALA A 44 13.11 -7.31 -9.38
C ALA A 44 13.69 -8.03 -10.60
N SER A 45 14.63 -8.95 -10.39
CA SER A 45 15.23 -9.76 -11.45
C SER A 45 14.38 -10.96 -11.86
N THR A 46 13.39 -11.34 -11.03
CA THR A 46 12.63 -12.58 -11.16
C THR A 46 11.17 -12.33 -11.52
N ILE A 47 10.61 -11.20 -11.11
CA ILE A 47 9.22 -10.81 -11.35
C ILE A 47 9.21 -9.42 -11.98
N ASP A 48 8.38 -9.22 -13.00
CA ASP A 48 8.13 -7.88 -13.51
C ASP A 48 7.31 -7.09 -12.48
N ILE A 49 8.01 -6.31 -11.67
CA ILE A 49 7.43 -5.49 -10.61
C ILE A 49 6.51 -4.38 -11.13
N THR A 50 6.52 -4.10 -12.45
CA THR A 50 5.57 -3.13 -13.07
C THR A 50 4.16 -3.67 -13.18
N VAL A 51 3.97 -4.99 -13.10
CA VAL A 51 2.67 -5.64 -13.28
C VAL A 51 2.02 -6.06 -11.95
N TRP A 52 2.74 -5.91 -10.84
CA TRP A 52 2.27 -6.23 -9.50
C TRP A 52 1.68 -4.98 -8.81
N PRO A 53 0.64 -5.10 -7.97
CA PRO A 53 0.09 -3.99 -7.18
C PRO A 53 1.02 -3.65 -5.98
N HIS A 54 2.32 -3.65 -6.25
CA HIS A 54 3.37 -3.48 -5.27
C HIS A 54 3.30 -2.09 -4.64
N ASP A 55 3.07 -1.09 -5.48
CA ASP A 55 2.98 0.31 -5.06
C ASP A 55 1.79 0.54 -4.11
N VAL A 56 0.71 -0.25 -4.24
CA VAL A 56 -0.43 -0.21 -3.31
C VAL A 56 0.00 -0.55 -1.89
N ILE A 57 0.76 -1.62 -1.69
CA ILE A 57 1.23 -2.03 -0.36
C ILE A 57 2.26 -1.04 0.20
N HIS A 58 3.18 -0.55 -0.64
CA HIS A 58 4.17 0.42 -0.21
C HIS A 58 3.56 1.75 0.22
N LEU A 59 2.54 2.22 -0.49
CA LEU A 59 1.81 3.44 -0.15
C LEU A 59 1.05 3.30 1.17
N LEU A 60 0.49 2.13 1.47
CA LEU A 60 -0.07 1.85 2.79
C LEU A 60 1.00 2.00 3.86
N VAL A 61 2.12 1.29 3.72
CA VAL A 61 3.23 1.31 4.70
C VAL A 61 3.77 2.73 4.89
N GLN A 62 3.95 3.50 3.81
CA GLN A 62 4.41 4.89 3.87
C GLN A 62 3.40 5.78 4.60
N SER A 63 2.11 5.60 4.33
CA SER A 63 1.03 6.35 4.98
C SER A 63 0.99 6.09 6.49
N LEU A 64 1.17 4.83 6.90
CA LEU A 64 1.23 4.45 8.32
C LEU A 64 2.50 4.96 9.00
N ARG A 65 3.65 4.90 8.32
CA ARG A 65 4.90 5.48 8.83
C ARG A 65 4.79 7.00 9.03
N SER A 66 4.17 7.70 8.07
CA SER A 66 3.88 9.12 8.19
C SER A 66 2.98 9.40 9.39
N ALA A 67 1.89 8.63 9.56
CA ALA A 67 0.99 8.81 10.69
C ALA A 67 1.68 8.56 12.04
N ILE A 68 2.54 7.55 12.12
CA ILE A 68 3.33 7.28 13.34
C ILE A 68 4.27 8.45 13.64
N ALA A 69 4.97 8.99 12.63
CA ALA A 69 5.85 10.13 12.80
C ALA A 69 5.08 11.39 13.27
N ASP A 70 3.94 11.67 12.64
CA ASP A 70 3.09 12.82 12.97
C ASP A 70 2.57 12.74 14.43
N VAL A 71 2.15 11.54 14.87
CA VAL A 71 1.72 11.30 16.26
C VAL A 71 2.89 11.36 17.24
N GLU A 72 4.05 10.81 16.86
CA GLU A 72 5.26 10.83 17.69
C GLU A 72 5.73 12.26 17.95
N ASP A 73 5.78 13.09 16.91
CA ASP A 73 6.20 14.48 17.02
C ASP A 73 5.20 15.30 17.84
N SER A 74 3.90 15.12 17.60
CA SER A 74 2.85 15.76 18.43
C SER A 74 2.95 15.35 19.90
N TYR A 75 3.24 14.09 20.20
CA TYR A 75 3.42 13.61 21.57
C TYR A 75 4.64 14.24 22.25
N ARG A 76 5.77 14.37 21.54
CA ARG A 76 6.98 15.01 22.07
C ARG A 76 6.76 16.49 22.38
N GLU A 77 5.97 17.18 21.56
CA GLU A 77 5.63 18.58 21.78
C GLU A 77 4.76 18.78 23.03
N GLU A 78 3.77 17.91 23.26
CA GLU A 78 2.89 18.02 24.43
C GLU A 78 3.56 17.50 25.72
N PHE A 79 4.38 16.46 25.62
CA PHE A 79 5.00 15.79 26.76
C PHE A 79 6.54 15.74 26.65
N PRO A 80 7.24 16.90 26.63
CA PRO A 80 8.70 16.94 26.42
C PRO A 80 9.48 16.22 27.53
N TRP A 81 8.94 16.14 28.74
CA TRP A 81 9.53 15.40 29.86
C TRP A 81 9.43 13.87 29.73
N ASN A 82 8.64 13.36 28.77
CA ASN A 82 8.43 11.93 28.52
C ASN A 82 8.73 11.52 27.06
N ALA A 83 9.61 12.26 26.38
CA ALA A 83 9.93 12.02 24.96
C ALA A 83 10.47 10.60 24.67
N GLY A 84 11.05 9.93 25.68
CA GLY A 84 11.58 8.57 25.55
C GLY A 84 10.53 7.50 25.23
N SER A 85 9.25 7.72 25.54
CA SER A 85 8.16 6.78 25.20
C SER A 85 7.39 7.17 23.93
N ALA A 86 7.74 8.26 23.26
CA ALA A 86 6.94 8.83 22.18
C ALA A 86 6.71 7.83 21.03
N ALA A 87 7.77 7.13 20.60
CA ALA A 87 7.69 6.13 19.53
C ALA A 87 6.75 4.95 19.89
N GLU A 88 6.79 4.48 21.14
CA GLU A 88 5.94 3.37 21.59
C GLU A 88 4.48 3.79 21.67
N VAL A 89 4.21 4.97 22.24
CA VAL A 89 2.86 5.54 22.33
C VAL A 89 2.28 5.79 20.95
N ALA A 90 3.06 6.35 20.02
CA ALA A 90 2.61 6.60 18.65
C ALA A 90 2.25 5.30 17.92
N ARG A 91 3.11 4.26 18.02
CA ARG A 91 2.82 2.94 17.44
C ARG A 91 1.58 2.30 18.05
N ALA A 92 1.43 2.36 19.37
CA ALA A 92 0.25 1.81 20.04
C ALA A 92 -1.03 2.52 19.61
N ALA A 93 -1.00 3.86 19.54
CA ALA A 93 -2.18 4.66 19.17
C ALA A 93 -2.58 4.47 17.70
N VAL A 94 -1.61 4.43 16.78
CA VAL A 94 -1.87 4.11 15.36
C VAL A 94 -2.34 2.66 15.22
N GLY A 95 -1.72 1.72 15.93
CA GLY A 95 -2.09 0.30 15.92
C GLY A 95 -3.54 0.05 16.35
N LEU A 96 -4.00 0.69 17.41
CA LEU A 96 -5.41 0.61 17.85
C LEU A 96 -6.38 1.13 16.79
N THR A 97 -6.01 2.19 16.07
CA THR A 97 -6.85 2.67 14.97
C THR A 97 -6.86 1.67 13.82
N LEU A 98 -5.70 1.10 13.48
CA LEU A 98 -5.60 0.11 12.40
C LEU A 98 -6.39 -1.16 12.68
N GLU A 99 -6.45 -1.62 13.93
CA GLU A 99 -7.27 -2.76 14.32
C GLU A 99 -8.75 -2.53 13.99
N GLY A 100 -9.24 -1.30 14.17
CA GLY A 100 -10.61 -0.92 13.80
C GLY A 100 -10.89 -0.85 12.30
N HIS A 101 -9.85 -0.80 11.46
CA HIS A 101 -9.93 -0.72 9.99
C HIS A 101 -9.47 -2.02 9.31
N ALA A 102 -9.13 -3.07 10.05
CA ALA A 102 -8.53 -4.28 9.49
C ALA A 102 -9.44 -4.94 8.43
N ASP A 103 -10.73 -5.03 8.71
CA ASP A 103 -11.70 -5.60 7.78
C ASP A 103 -11.87 -4.71 6.54
N ASP A 104 -11.89 -3.39 6.69
CA ASP A 104 -11.99 -2.45 5.57
C ASP A 104 -10.77 -2.54 4.64
N ILE A 105 -9.57 -2.67 5.22
CA ILE A 105 -8.34 -2.89 4.44
C ILE A 105 -8.43 -4.18 3.62
N VAL A 106 -8.88 -5.27 4.25
CA VAL A 106 -9.04 -6.57 3.56
C VAL A 106 -10.09 -6.47 2.46
N ASN A 107 -11.26 -5.88 2.75
CA ASN A 107 -12.35 -5.72 1.79
C ASN A 107 -11.92 -4.86 0.60
N VAL A 108 -11.20 -3.76 0.82
CA VAL A 108 -10.70 -2.92 -0.27
C VAL A 108 -9.71 -3.69 -1.14
N LEU A 109 -8.80 -4.48 -0.56
CA LEU A 109 -7.88 -5.30 -1.35
C LEU A 109 -8.65 -6.36 -2.16
N ASP A 110 -9.64 -7.02 -1.56
CA ASP A 110 -10.39 -8.06 -2.23
C ASP A 110 -11.28 -7.50 -3.35
N GLU A 111 -12.12 -6.51 -3.03
CA GLU A 111 -13.10 -5.94 -3.95
C GLU A 111 -12.46 -5.09 -5.05
N CYS A 112 -11.33 -4.40 -4.76
CA CYS A 112 -10.74 -3.48 -5.73
C CYS A 112 -9.55 -4.06 -6.51
N LEU A 113 -8.82 -5.05 -5.98
CA LEU A 113 -7.64 -5.60 -6.66
C LEU A 113 -7.84 -7.02 -7.21
N THR A 114 -8.56 -7.90 -6.52
CA THR A 114 -8.62 -9.33 -6.90
C THR A 114 -9.08 -9.51 -8.34
N ASP A 115 -10.22 -8.92 -8.71
CA ASP A 115 -10.79 -9.04 -10.05
C ASP A 115 -9.90 -8.42 -11.13
N LYS A 116 -9.29 -7.26 -10.85
CA LYS A 116 -8.41 -6.55 -11.79
C LYS A 116 -7.16 -7.39 -12.09
N LEU A 117 -6.57 -7.99 -11.05
CA LEU A 117 -5.41 -8.87 -11.20
C LEU A 117 -5.76 -10.14 -11.96
N GLN A 118 -6.91 -10.75 -11.65
CA GLN A 118 -7.35 -11.97 -12.32
C GLN A 118 -7.59 -11.74 -13.82
N CYS A 119 -8.28 -10.65 -14.18
CA CYS A 119 -8.47 -10.25 -15.57
C CYS A 119 -7.12 -10.05 -16.28
N TYR A 120 -6.22 -9.28 -15.68
CA TYR A 120 -4.89 -9.03 -16.25
C TYR A 120 -4.08 -10.31 -16.47
N LEU A 121 -4.00 -11.18 -15.46
CA LEU A 121 -3.26 -12.44 -15.56
C LEU A 121 -3.85 -13.34 -16.64
N THR A 122 -5.18 -13.39 -16.76
CA THR A 122 -5.87 -14.14 -17.83
C THR A 122 -5.47 -13.61 -19.21
N GLU A 123 -5.50 -12.29 -19.40
CA GLU A 123 -5.06 -11.67 -20.67
C GLU A 123 -3.58 -11.97 -20.99
N GLN A 124 -2.70 -11.95 -19.99
CA GLN A 124 -1.28 -12.26 -20.22
C GLN A 124 -1.07 -13.72 -20.63
N VAL A 125 -1.79 -14.65 -20.00
CA VAL A 125 -1.74 -16.07 -20.36
C VAL A 125 -2.23 -16.27 -21.80
N GLU A 126 -3.34 -15.66 -22.18
CA GLU A 126 -3.88 -15.75 -23.54
C GLU A 126 -2.91 -15.19 -24.59
N ARG A 127 -2.31 -14.02 -24.32
CA ARG A 127 -1.29 -13.41 -25.19
C ARG A 127 -0.07 -14.32 -25.34
N GLY A 128 0.47 -14.85 -24.24
CA GLY A 128 1.61 -15.77 -24.28
C GLY A 128 1.29 -17.05 -25.06
N MET A 129 0.08 -17.60 -24.88
CA MET A 129 -0.37 -18.76 -25.66
C MET A 129 -0.48 -18.46 -27.17
N LEU A 130 -0.92 -17.27 -27.55
CA LEU A 130 -0.99 -16.84 -28.95
C LEU A 130 0.41 -16.69 -29.56
N GLU A 131 1.36 -16.14 -28.81
CA GLU A 131 2.76 -16.01 -29.24
C GLU A 131 3.42 -17.38 -29.48
N LEU A 132 3.19 -18.34 -28.58
CA LEU A 132 3.69 -19.72 -28.72
C LEU A 132 3.07 -20.45 -29.92
N ARG A 133 1.86 -20.06 -30.35
CA ARG A 133 1.18 -20.63 -31.52
C ARG A 133 1.59 -19.95 -32.83
N ARG A 134 2.36 -18.86 -32.79
CA ARG A 134 2.78 -18.14 -33.99
C ARG A 134 3.85 -18.98 -34.72
N PRO A 135 3.63 -19.40 -35.98
CA PRO A 135 4.64 -20.13 -36.71
C PRO A 135 5.90 -19.28 -36.86
N ALA A 136 7.07 -19.90 -36.69
CA ALA A 136 8.34 -19.22 -36.91
C ALA A 136 8.34 -18.61 -38.30
N ALA A 137 8.51 -17.29 -38.38
CA ALA A 137 8.64 -16.60 -39.66
C ALA A 137 9.90 -17.13 -40.36
N SER A 138 9.70 -18.00 -41.34
CA SER A 138 10.71 -18.49 -42.28
C SER A 138 10.91 -17.49 -43.42
#